data_AF-A0A182VCI1-F1
#
_entry.id   AF-A0A182VCI1-F1
#
_cell.length_a   1.000
_cell.length_b   1.000
_cell.length_c   1.000
_cell.angle_alpha   90.00
_cell.angle_beta   90.00
_cell.angle_gamma   90.00
#
_symmetry.space_group_name_H-M   'P 1'
#
loop_
_entity.id
_entity.type
_entity.pdbx_description
1 polymer ?
#
loop_
_entity_poly.entity_id
_entity_poly.type
_entity_poly.pdbx_seq_one_letter_code
_entity_poly.pdbx_strand_id
1 'polypeptide(L)'
;MQRHTLLEDVLAKQQQRINANIQLIMSQPAPIASLPFGDRTTSELSANDLRQATEPNALEKVELQTDVKRLEMEKLRLEDMVANLSAYHEQELSILESSYKKQMTFLEESLRIMEARLKHDNKQLENFYQAKITFVEQEKQKLIADHEAKAQSMEEHHRKVIEQLKQGYEESLEQLRQDHRESVAAIRESKMLEFSAIQDNQSYLQTLKSASSYLENASGDLQQLRDTLQDQIEFTQKEKEIQLKQREKQLEDQQRLLDRTREATAEENVRLLNLVEMLESKVTEMTKISSQERWEYQQKCIKLEAERQSVDKEKQFLRERHEREEARIDELKRLQFDEHSRLMDKVAQERQTLLEEKAKLETMAQLASTTNSIGTGTSRLEVEAALKVAEEAARQADTEKERYLQMQRQLESKRREMQTRESKLCEAKDELEAAIDRACQRERNAETVYRSLRKSEHNLQLKMQLIQRQFREVSEREDRLAKEKIEFSKERLELQAARRKLLQTRCSLCKIGDKSQEIAGDLLTTNTDSVADDLKLEANFAEMQNRLDVAGLRLDQHFDSDVDRQMKLFLERNQTEQCDDVELTESQRRHREIDRDLALLNFDALFPQLRSGEET
;
A
#
# COMPACT_ATOMS: atom_id res chain seq x y z
N MET A 1 -79.93 48.34 34.61
CA MET A 1 -81.31 47.86 34.85
C MET A 1 -81.80 48.27 36.23
N GLN A 2 -81.85 47.42 37.27
CA GLN A 2 -82.59 47.69 38.53
C GLN A 2 -82.39 49.08 39.19
N ARG A 3 -81.15 49.61 39.26
CA ARG A 3 -80.88 50.98 39.76
C ARG A 3 -81.47 52.10 38.91
N HIS A 4 -81.63 51.88 37.60
CA HIS A 4 -82.19 52.85 36.65
C HIS A 4 -83.72 52.93 36.81
N THR A 5 -84.39 51.78 36.85
CA THR A 5 -85.83 51.69 37.10
C THR A 5 -86.23 52.21 38.48
N LEU A 6 -85.36 52.09 39.50
CA LEU A 6 -85.58 52.72 40.81
C LEU A 6 -85.45 54.25 40.76
N LEU A 7 -84.55 54.80 39.93
CA LEU A 7 -84.44 56.25 39.73
C LEU A 7 -85.63 56.81 38.93
N GLU A 8 -86.09 56.09 37.90
CA GLU A 8 -87.27 56.43 37.11
C GLU A 8 -88.55 56.43 37.97
N ASP A 9 -88.74 55.41 38.81
CA ASP A 9 -89.88 55.32 39.73
C ASP A 9 -89.87 56.41 40.82
N VAL A 10 -88.68 56.77 41.34
CA VAL A 10 -88.52 57.92 42.24
C VAL A 10 -88.84 59.25 41.52
N LEU A 11 -88.32 59.45 40.30
CA LEU A 11 -88.61 60.65 39.48
C LEU A 11 -90.10 60.77 39.16
N ALA A 12 -90.77 59.68 38.76
CA ALA A 12 -92.21 59.64 38.50
C ALA A 12 -93.03 60.03 39.74
N LYS A 13 -92.65 59.51 40.92
CA LYS A 13 -93.28 59.85 42.22
C LYS A 13 -92.99 61.29 42.64
N GLN A 14 -91.84 61.85 42.27
CA GLN A 14 -91.53 63.26 42.50
C GLN A 14 -92.35 64.17 41.57
N GLN A 15 -92.51 63.80 40.29
CA GLN A 15 -93.34 64.53 39.33
C GLN A 15 -94.83 64.49 39.71
N GLN A 16 -95.35 63.35 40.19
CA GLN A 16 -96.72 63.29 40.75
C GLN A 16 -96.92 64.25 41.94
N ARG A 17 -95.93 64.35 42.85
CA ARG A 17 -95.99 65.30 43.98
C ARG A 17 -95.96 66.76 43.52
N ILE A 18 -95.14 67.08 42.52
CA ILE A 18 -95.10 68.42 41.91
C ILE A 18 -96.46 68.75 41.27
N ASN A 19 -97.01 67.85 40.45
CA ASN A 19 -98.29 68.06 39.78
C ASN A 19 -99.45 68.20 40.77
N ALA A 20 -99.47 67.41 41.86
CA ALA A 20 -100.47 67.53 42.92
C ALA A 20 -100.36 68.87 43.67
N ASN A 21 -99.15 69.34 43.95
CA ASN A 21 -98.93 70.64 44.60
C ASN A 21 -99.35 71.82 43.70
N ILE A 22 -99.08 71.73 42.39
CA ILE A 22 -99.57 72.70 41.39
C ILE A 22 -101.11 72.72 41.35
N GLN A 23 -101.77 71.56 41.37
CA GLN A 23 -103.24 71.51 41.44
C GLN A 23 -103.80 72.11 42.73
N LEU A 24 -103.09 71.95 43.85
CA LEU A 24 -103.48 72.52 45.14
C LEU A 24 -103.35 74.06 45.13
N ILE A 25 -102.26 74.59 44.57
CA ILE A 25 -102.05 76.04 44.33
C ILE A 25 -103.13 76.62 43.40
N MET A 26 -103.50 75.89 42.34
CA MET A 26 -104.57 76.27 41.40
C MET A 26 -105.99 76.25 42.00
N SER A 27 -106.16 75.75 43.24
CA SER A 27 -107.47 75.55 43.87
C SER A 27 -107.84 76.56 44.97
N GLN A 28 -106.96 77.52 45.29
CA GLN A 28 -107.24 78.58 46.28
C GLN A 28 -107.62 79.91 45.62
N PRO A 29 -108.74 80.57 46.02
CA PRO A 29 -109.06 81.91 45.56
C PRO A 29 -108.17 82.95 46.27
N ALA A 30 -107.48 83.78 45.49
CA ALA A 30 -106.61 84.82 46.04
C ALA A 30 -107.42 86.02 46.58
N PRO A 31 -107.11 86.54 47.79
CA PRO A 31 -107.69 87.78 48.28
C PRO A 31 -107.11 88.99 47.54
N ILE A 32 -107.98 89.91 47.09
CA ILE A 32 -107.57 91.13 46.40
C ILE A 32 -107.17 92.19 47.43
N ALA A 33 -105.87 92.54 47.47
CA ALA A 33 -105.34 93.63 48.29
C ALA A 33 -104.38 94.50 47.46
N SER A 34 -104.95 95.38 46.62
CA SER A 34 -104.20 96.30 45.78
C SER A 34 -103.99 97.66 46.48
N LEU A 35 -102.74 97.97 46.85
CA LEU A 35 -102.32 99.31 47.30
C LEU A 35 -100.97 99.69 46.67
N PRO A 36 -100.92 100.77 45.88
CA PRO A 36 -99.68 101.48 45.56
C PRO A 36 -99.57 102.81 46.35
N PHE A 37 -98.37 103.05 46.88
CA PHE A 37 -97.69 104.33 47.16
C PHE A 37 -98.38 105.66 46.78
N GLY A 38 -98.15 106.75 47.55
CA GLY A 38 -98.18 108.05 46.87
C GLY A 38 -98.04 109.43 47.54
N ASP A 39 -97.69 109.59 48.82
CA ASP A 39 -97.09 110.84 49.36
C ASP A 39 -97.94 112.16 49.46
N ARG A 40 -97.51 113.01 50.40
CA ARG A 40 -97.48 114.50 50.41
C ARG A 40 -98.69 115.44 50.70
N THR A 41 -98.50 116.13 51.83
CA THR A 41 -98.64 117.60 52.11
C THR A 41 -99.97 118.27 52.47
N THR A 42 -99.80 119.31 53.32
CA THR A 42 -100.69 120.43 53.70
C THR A 42 -102.02 120.07 54.38
N SER A 43 -102.35 120.48 55.62
CA SER A 43 -102.15 121.72 56.41
C SER A 43 -103.36 122.67 56.34
N GLU A 44 -103.93 122.94 57.53
CA GLU A 44 -104.95 123.94 57.87
C GLU A 44 -106.32 123.90 57.16
N LEU A 45 -107.39 123.85 57.96
CA LEU A 45 -108.40 124.92 58.02
C LEU A 45 -109.29 124.77 59.27
N SER A 46 -110.06 125.81 59.61
CA SER A 46 -110.79 125.94 60.88
C SER A 46 -112.20 126.52 60.71
N ALA A 47 -113.18 125.96 61.42
CA ALA A 47 -114.50 126.52 61.76
C ALA A 47 -115.11 125.61 62.86
N ASN A 48 -115.45 126.09 64.06
CA ASN A 48 -116.59 126.93 64.46
C ASN A 48 -117.97 126.24 64.35
N ASP A 49 -118.58 126.00 65.52
CA ASP A 49 -120.00 126.25 65.90
C ASP A 49 -120.46 125.25 66.99
N LEU A 50 -121.31 125.60 67.96
CA LEU A 50 -121.80 126.92 68.39
C LEU A 50 -122.11 126.94 69.90
N ARG A 51 -122.25 128.14 70.47
CA ARG A 51 -122.54 128.39 71.89
C ARG A 51 -124.02 128.15 72.20
N GLN A 52 -124.34 127.74 73.42
CA GLN A 52 -124.99 128.63 74.41
C GLN A 52 -125.01 128.02 75.82
N ALA A 53 -125.29 128.84 76.83
CA ALA A 53 -125.25 128.46 78.24
C ALA A 53 -126.59 128.69 78.92
N THR A 54 -126.96 127.79 79.84
CA THR A 54 -127.95 128.07 80.89
C THR A 54 -127.60 127.20 82.10
N GLU A 55 -127.34 127.83 83.25
CA GLU A 55 -127.12 127.13 84.52
C GLU A 55 -128.44 126.91 85.28
N PRO A 56 -128.48 126.03 86.31
CA PRO A 56 -127.64 124.85 86.53
C PRO A 56 -128.46 123.60 86.89
N ASN A 57 -127.92 122.40 86.67
CA ASN A 57 -128.45 121.18 87.31
C ASN A 57 -127.32 120.27 87.82
N ALA A 58 -127.37 119.93 89.11
CA ALA A 58 -126.33 119.13 89.75
C ALA A 58 -126.29 117.67 89.26
N LEU A 59 -127.40 117.15 88.73
CA LEU A 59 -127.47 115.81 88.14
C LEU A 59 -126.60 115.70 86.89
N GLU A 60 -126.73 116.60 85.92
CA GLU A 60 -126.01 116.54 84.64
C GLU A 60 -124.47 116.56 84.85
N LYS A 61 -123.99 117.31 85.85
CA LYS A 61 -122.58 117.30 86.25
C LYS A 61 -122.13 115.98 86.90
N VAL A 62 -123.03 115.29 87.62
CA VAL A 62 -122.77 113.95 88.17
C VAL A 62 -122.84 112.88 87.08
N GLU A 63 -123.78 112.98 86.15
CA GLU A 63 -123.93 112.11 84.98
C GLU A 63 -122.68 112.18 84.09
N LEU A 64 -122.21 113.39 83.76
CA LEU A 64 -120.93 113.61 83.07
C LEU A 64 -119.73 113.06 83.86
N GLN A 65 -119.72 113.15 85.20
CA GLN A 65 -118.68 112.53 86.02
C GLN A 65 -118.76 111.00 86.05
N THR A 66 -119.95 110.40 85.95
CA THR A 66 -120.10 108.95 85.80
C THR A 66 -119.71 108.48 84.40
N ASP A 67 -120.00 109.26 83.36
CA ASP A 67 -119.62 108.94 81.99
C ASP A 67 -118.12 109.13 81.73
N VAL A 68 -117.49 110.16 82.30
CA VAL A 68 -116.01 110.26 82.31
C VAL A 68 -115.40 109.04 82.98
N LYS A 69 -115.89 108.62 84.16
CA LYS A 69 -115.39 107.39 84.82
C LYS A 69 -115.67 106.12 84.03
N ARG A 70 -116.81 106.04 83.33
CA ARG A 70 -117.14 104.93 82.42
C ARG A 70 -116.15 104.86 81.26
N LEU A 71 -115.86 106.00 80.64
CA LEU A 71 -114.89 106.14 79.55
C LEU A 71 -113.44 105.92 80.02
N GLU A 72 -113.08 106.31 81.25
CA GLU A 72 -111.78 106.01 81.86
C GLU A 72 -111.60 104.50 82.09
N MET A 73 -112.63 103.82 82.61
CA MET A 73 -112.63 102.36 82.78
C MET A 73 -112.67 101.61 81.44
N GLU A 74 -113.40 102.12 80.45
CA GLU A 74 -113.45 101.57 79.09
C GLU A 74 -112.12 101.77 78.35
N LYS A 75 -111.49 102.96 78.47
CA LYS A 75 -110.12 103.23 78.02
C LYS A 75 -109.14 102.25 78.64
N LEU A 76 -109.14 102.11 79.97
CA LEU A 76 -108.20 101.23 80.68
C LEU A 76 -108.39 99.75 80.28
N ARG A 77 -109.64 99.31 80.06
CA ARG A 77 -109.95 97.99 79.48
C ARG A 77 -109.46 97.85 78.04
N LEU A 78 -109.59 98.87 77.21
CA LEU A 78 -109.13 98.83 75.81
C LEU A 78 -107.60 98.86 75.73
N GLU A 79 -106.93 99.60 76.62
CA GLU A 79 -105.47 99.63 76.75
C GLU A 79 -104.94 98.27 77.24
N ASP A 80 -105.58 97.64 78.24
CA ASP A 80 -105.29 96.26 78.65
C ASP A 80 -105.53 95.26 77.49
N MET A 81 -106.63 95.37 76.76
CA MET A 81 -106.91 94.51 75.61
C MET A 81 -105.88 94.68 74.47
N VAL A 82 -105.44 95.91 74.20
CA VAL A 82 -104.37 96.20 73.23
C VAL A 82 -103.03 95.67 73.72
N ALA A 83 -102.68 95.86 74.99
CA ALA A 83 -101.45 95.34 75.60
C ALA A 83 -101.39 93.79 75.52
N ASN A 84 -102.50 93.13 75.85
CA ASN A 84 -102.65 91.67 75.71
C ASN A 84 -102.52 91.24 74.23
N LEU A 85 -103.15 91.94 73.28
CA LEU A 85 -103.00 91.63 71.85
C LEU A 85 -101.57 91.84 71.33
N SER A 86 -100.85 92.90 71.78
CA SER A 86 -99.43 93.05 71.45
C SER A 86 -98.58 91.92 72.05
N ALA A 87 -98.84 91.52 73.30
CA ALA A 87 -98.12 90.41 73.93
C ALA A 87 -98.37 89.07 73.21
N TYR A 88 -99.60 88.82 72.74
CA TYR A 88 -99.90 87.65 71.92
C TYR A 88 -99.19 87.68 70.56
N HIS A 89 -99.17 88.82 69.86
CA HIS A 89 -98.43 88.94 68.59
C HIS A 89 -96.91 88.83 68.79
N GLU A 90 -96.33 89.40 69.85
CA GLU A 90 -94.92 89.23 70.20
C GLU A 90 -94.60 87.76 70.53
N GLN A 91 -95.49 87.06 71.23
CA GLN A 91 -95.38 85.63 71.50
C GLN A 91 -95.46 84.81 70.20
N GLU A 92 -96.38 85.12 69.28
CA GLU A 92 -96.50 84.46 67.99
C GLU A 92 -95.27 84.68 67.10
N LEU A 93 -94.78 85.93 67.00
CA LEU A 93 -93.54 86.26 66.30
C LEU A 93 -92.34 85.52 66.90
N SER A 94 -92.22 85.46 68.23
CA SER A 94 -91.18 84.70 68.93
C SER A 94 -91.27 83.19 68.65
N ILE A 95 -92.47 82.62 68.61
CA ILE A 95 -92.69 81.21 68.24
C ILE A 95 -92.31 80.96 66.78
N LEU A 96 -92.74 81.81 65.85
CA LEU A 96 -92.41 81.75 64.42
C LEU A 96 -90.91 81.88 64.18
N GLU A 97 -90.24 82.86 64.79
CA GLU A 97 -88.79 82.99 64.77
C GLU A 97 -88.12 81.72 65.31
N SER A 98 -88.57 81.18 66.45
CA SER A 98 -88.01 79.94 67.00
C SER A 98 -88.21 78.76 66.04
N SER A 99 -89.31 78.73 65.29
CA SER A 99 -89.63 77.70 64.31
C SER A 99 -88.72 77.82 63.08
N TYR A 100 -88.59 79.00 62.49
CA TYR A 100 -87.67 79.24 61.37
C TYR A 100 -86.21 79.03 61.76
N LYS A 101 -85.79 79.44 62.96
CA LYS A 101 -84.44 79.15 63.50
C LYS A 101 -84.20 77.64 63.63
N LYS A 102 -85.17 76.86 64.12
CA LYS A 102 -85.09 75.37 64.17
C LYS A 102 -85.07 74.74 62.78
N GLN A 103 -85.87 75.24 61.84
CA GLN A 103 -85.89 74.75 60.46
C GLN A 103 -84.57 75.02 59.75
N MET A 104 -83.99 76.22 59.94
CA MET A 104 -82.69 76.58 59.40
C MET A 104 -81.58 75.68 59.96
N THR A 105 -81.48 75.50 61.28
CA THR A 105 -80.45 74.63 61.87
C THR A 105 -80.62 73.16 61.49
N PHE A 106 -81.85 72.68 61.28
CA PHE A 106 -82.10 71.35 60.74
C PHE A 106 -81.63 71.20 59.28
N LEU A 107 -81.86 72.21 58.43
CA LEU A 107 -81.36 72.21 57.06
C LEU A 107 -79.83 72.32 57.00
N GLU A 108 -79.23 73.17 57.82
CA GLU A 108 -77.78 73.32 57.97
C GLU A 108 -77.12 72.01 58.40
N GLU A 109 -77.66 71.32 59.42
CA GLU A 109 -77.13 70.03 59.87
C GLU A 109 -77.39 68.91 58.85
N SER A 110 -78.53 68.92 58.16
CA SER A 110 -78.81 67.98 57.06
C SER A 110 -77.81 68.14 55.90
N LEU A 111 -77.51 69.38 55.51
CA LEU A 111 -76.48 69.69 54.52
C LEU A 111 -75.08 69.33 55.02
N ARG A 112 -74.76 69.57 56.30
CA ARG A 112 -73.49 69.20 56.94
C ARG A 112 -73.26 67.69 56.91
N ILE A 113 -74.28 66.90 57.25
CA ILE A 113 -74.24 65.43 57.19
C ILE A 113 -74.07 64.95 55.75
N MET A 114 -74.77 65.56 54.79
CA MET A 114 -74.62 65.24 53.37
C MET A 114 -73.22 65.57 52.84
N GLU A 115 -72.67 66.74 53.20
CA GLU A 115 -71.33 67.16 52.80
C GLU A 115 -70.24 66.29 53.44
N ALA A 116 -70.37 65.96 54.72
CA ALA A 116 -69.46 65.05 55.42
C ALA A 116 -69.46 63.64 54.79
N ARG A 117 -70.65 63.14 54.38
CA ARG A 117 -70.76 61.90 53.63
C ARG A 117 -70.12 61.99 52.26
N LEU A 118 -70.38 63.04 51.47
CA LEU A 118 -69.78 63.20 50.14
C LEU A 118 -68.24 63.32 50.22
N LYS A 119 -67.71 64.01 51.23
CA LYS A 119 -66.26 64.04 51.53
C LYS A 119 -65.72 62.66 51.90
N HIS A 120 -66.47 61.83 52.62
CA HIS A 120 -66.09 60.45 52.94
C HIS A 120 -66.12 59.54 51.71
N ASP A 121 -67.19 59.57 50.93
CA ASP A 121 -67.39 58.77 49.72
C ASP A 121 -66.32 59.14 48.65
N ASN A 122 -65.99 60.43 48.49
CA ASN A 122 -64.86 60.88 47.67
C ASN A 122 -63.51 60.35 48.18
N LYS A 123 -63.24 60.44 49.49
CA LYS A 123 -61.97 59.95 50.06
C LYS A 123 -61.82 58.43 49.95
N GLN A 124 -62.92 57.66 50.01
CA GLN A 124 -62.88 56.23 49.68
C GLN A 124 -62.50 56.00 48.21
N LEU A 125 -63.05 56.80 47.29
CA LEU A 125 -62.80 56.70 45.86
C LEU A 125 -61.36 57.10 45.48
N GLU A 126 -60.82 58.15 46.11
CA GLU A 126 -59.42 58.56 46.03
C GLU A 126 -58.49 57.43 46.49
N ASN A 127 -58.73 56.88 47.69
CA ASN A 127 -57.94 55.77 48.22
C ASN A 127 -57.99 54.52 47.29
N PHE A 128 -59.17 54.21 46.74
CA PHE A 128 -59.34 53.10 45.80
C PHE A 128 -58.55 53.30 44.51
N TYR A 129 -58.61 54.48 43.89
CA TYR A 129 -57.83 54.77 42.69
C TYR A 129 -56.33 54.84 42.99
N GLN A 130 -55.91 55.41 44.13
CA GLN A 130 -54.50 55.44 44.52
C GLN A 130 -53.94 54.03 44.73
N ALA A 131 -54.67 53.13 45.39
CA ALA A 131 -54.29 51.72 45.53
C ALA A 131 -54.26 50.98 44.20
N LYS A 132 -55.15 51.32 43.25
CA LYS A 132 -55.13 50.76 41.90
C LYS A 132 -53.94 51.27 41.08
N ILE A 133 -53.56 52.53 41.23
CA ILE A 133 -52.37 53.13 40.58
C ILE A 133 -51.11 52.44 41.11
N THR A 134 -50.90 52.38 42.42
CA THR A 134 -49.70 51.77 42.99
C THR A 134 -49.59 50.28 42.69
N PHE A 135 -50.71 49.54 42.60
CA PHE A 135 -50.71 48.16 42.12
C PHE A 135 -50.23 48.05 40.66
N VAL A 136 -50.76 48.88 39.75
CA VAL A 136 -50.34 48.89 38.33
C VAL A 136 -48.88 49.33 38.17
N GLU A 137 -48.41 50.26 39.00
CA GLU A 137 -47.00 50.67 39.03
C GLU A 137 -46.08 49.55 39.52
N GLN A 138 -46.48 48.79 40.54
CA GLN A 138 -45.75 47.62 41.02
C GLN A 138 -45.72 46.48 39.98
N GLU A 139 -46.85 46.17 39.33
CA GLU A 139 -46.87 45.17 38.25
C GLU A 139 -46.02 45.61 37.05
N LYS A 140 -46.03 46.91 36.69
CA LYS A 140 -45.13 47.48 35.68
C LYS A 140 -43.66 47.32 36.09
N GLN A 141 -43.30 47.62 37.34
CA GLN A 141 -41.92 47.50 37.84
C GLN A 141 -41.44 46.04 37.84
N LYS A 142 -42.29 45.09 38.28
CA LYS A 142 -42.00 43.65 38.18
C LYS A 142 -41.76 43.24 36.72
N LEU A 143 -42.67 43.62 35.81
CA LEU A 143 -42.58 43.25 34.40
C LEU A 143 -41.30 43.81 33.74
N ILE A 144 -40.89 45.03 34.09
CA ILE A 144 -39.61 45.61 33.66
C ILE A 144 -38.44 44.77 34.18
N ALA A 145 -38.37 44.51 35.49
CA ALA A 145 -37.29 43.71 36.08
C ALA A 145 -37.22 42.28 35.50
N ASP A 146 -38.37 41.68 35.24
CA ASP A 146 -38.52 40.37 34.57
C ASP A 146 -37.97 40.38 33.14
N HIS A 147 -38.15 41.47 32.40
CA HIS A 147 -37.61 41.61 31.04
C HIS A 147 -36.12 41.95 31.06
N GLU A 148 -35.66 42.79 31.98
CA GLU A 148 -34.24 43.12 32.18
C GLU A 148 -33.43 41.88 32.58
N ALA A 149 -33.93 41.06 33.51
CA ALA A 149 -33.29 39.80 33.90
C ALA A 149 -33.23 38.79 32.74
N LYS A 150 -34.28 38.71 31.91
CA LYS A 150 -34.29 37.87 30.69
C LYS A 150 -33.29 38.38 29.65
N ALA A 151 -33.18 39.70 29.46
CA ALA A 151 -32.19 40.30 28.56
C ALA A 151 -30.75 40.02 29.03
N GLN A 152 -30.45 40.27 30.31
CA GLN A 152 -29.13 39.99 30.91
C GLN A 152 -28.76 38.51 30.81
N SER A 153 -29.71 37.60 31.05
CA SER A 153 -29.49 36.15 30.91
C SER A 153 -29.18 35.73 29.47
N MET A 154 -29.87 36.32 28.48
CA MET A 154 -29.58 36.09 27.06
C MET A 154 -28.23 36.68 26.64
N GLU A 155 -27.88 37.89 27.11
CA GLU A 155 -26.58 38.51 26.86
C GLU A 155 -25.42 37.68 27.46
N GLU A 156 -25.58 37.16 28.68
CA GLU A 156 -24.57 36.32 29.32
C GLU A 156 -24.45 34.95 28.62
N HIS A 157 -25.57 34.38 28.15
CA HIS A 157 -25.55 33.16 27.34
C HIS A 157 -24.84 33.39 25.99
N HIS A 158 -25.18 34.46 25.27
CA HIS A 158 -24.49 34.82 24.02
C HIS A 158 -23.00 35.09 24.26
N ARG A 159 -22.62 35.76 25.35
CA ARG A 159 -21.21 35.98 25.74
C ARG A 159 -20.47 34.67 25.98
N LYS A 160 -21.10 33.70 26.66
CA LYS A 160 -20.54 32.35 26.88
C LYS A 160 -20.37 31.58 25.57
N VAL A 161 -21.34 31.63 24.66
CA VAL A 161 -21.25 30.99 23.34
C VAL A 161 -20.14 31.63 22.50
N ILE A 162 -20.01 32.97 22.52
CA ILE A 162 -18.91 33.67 21.84
C ILE A 162 -17.54 33.26 22.41
N GLU A 163 -17.41 33.13 23.72
CA GLU A 163 -16.13 32.70 24.34
C GLU A 163 -15.79 31.24 24.04
N GLN A 164 -16.79 30.35 24.04
CA GLN A 164 -16.63 28.95 23.62
C GLN A 164 -16.21 28.84 22.15
N LEU A 165 -16.79 29.66 21.27
CA LEU A 165 -16.39 29.72 19.85
C LEU A 165 -14.94 30.22 19.70
N LYS A 166 -14.53 31.28 20.40
CA LYS A 166 -13.13 31.75 20.41
C LYS A 166 -12.19 30.65 20.87
N GLN A 167 -12.48 30.01 22.00
CA GLN A 167 -11.65 28.94 22.56
C GLN A 167 -11.50 27.80 21.54
N GLY A 168 -12.60 27.36 20.92
CA GLY A 168 -12.56 26.34 19.87
C GLY A 168 -11.73 26.75 18.64
N TYR A 169 -11.78 28.02 18.23
CA TYR A 169 -10.90 28.54 17.18
C TYR A 169 -9.42 28.62 17.61
N GLU A 170 -9.12 28.99 18.85
CA GLU A 170 -7.75 29.04 19.38
C GLU A 170 -7.14 27.63 19.52
N GLU A 171 -7.92 26.66 20.02
CA GLU A 171 -7.56 25.24 20.08
C GLU A 171 -7.33 24.67 18.67
N SER A 172 -8.25 24.93 17.72
CA SER A 172 -8.10 24.51 16.33
C SER A 172 -6.87 25.12 15.65
N LEU A 173 -6.56 26.39 15.93
CA LEU A 173 -5.38 27.07 15.40
C LEU A 173 -4.07 26.53 15.99
N GLU A 174 -4.05 26.14 17.27
CA GLU A 174 -2.85 25.55 17.86
C GLU A 174 -2.65 24.09 17.43
N GLN A 175 -3.73 23.31 17.24
CA GLN A 175 -3.65 21.99 16.60
C GLN A 175 -3.09 22.10 15.18
N LEU A 176 -3.62 23.01 14.35
CA LEU A 176 -3.11 23.21 12.98
C LEU A 176 -1.63 23.66 12.96
N ARG A 177 -1.19 24.45 13.94
CA ARG A 177 0.25 24.78 14.11
C ARG A 177 1.06 23.56 14.53
N GLN A 178 0.52 22.70 15.38
CA GLN A 178 1.18 21.47 15.81
C GLN A 178 1.32 20.46 14.68
N ASP A 179 0.24 20.19 13.93
CA ASP A 179 0.25 19.35 12.73
C ASP A 179 1.28 19.87 11.71
N HIS A 180 1.40 21.18 11.55
CA HIS A 180 2.40 21.79 10.68
C HIS A 180 3.84 21.63 11.21
N ARG A 181 4.08 21.77 12.53
CA ARG A 181 5.39 21.49 13.15
C ARG A 181 5.80 20.04 12.93
N GLU A 182 4.87 19.10 13.10
CA GLU A 182 5.10 17.66 12.95
C GLU A 182 5.33 17.29 11.48
N SER A 183 4.54 17.83 10.55
CA SER A 183 4.78 17.69 9.10
C SER A 183 6.17 18.20 8.70
N VAL A 184 6.58 19.37 9.20
CA VAL A 184 7.92 19.93 8.96
C VAL A 184 9.03 19.08 9.61
N ALA A 185 8.77 18.43 10.75
CA ALA A 185 9.70 17.49 11.37
C ALA A 185 9.86 16.21 10.52
N ALA A 186 8.76 15.59 10.09
CA ALA A 186 8.76 14.40 9.24
C ALA A 186 9.46 14.67 7.88
N ILE A 187 9.26 15.84 7.28
CA ILE A 187 9.96 16.25 6.04
C ILE A 187 11.48 16.37 6.29
N ARG A 188 11.91 16.88 7.46
CA ARG A 188 13.35 16.94 7.82
C ARG A 188 13.93 15.55 8.03
N GLU A 189 13.23 14.66 8.72
CA GLU A 189 13.64 13.27 8.94
C GLU A 189 13.77 12.51 7.62
N SER A 190 12.73 12.57 6.76
CA SER A 190 12.76 12.00 5.41
C SER A 190 13.95 12.49 4.60
N LYS A 191 14.27 13.80 4.67
CA LYS A 191 15.43 14.37 3.98
C LYS A 191 16.77 13.91 4.56
N MET A 192 16.86 13.65 5.87
CA MET A 192 18.06 13.07 6.47
C MET A 192 18.25 11.60 6.05
N LEU A 193 17.16 10.83 5.92
CA LEU A 193 17.20 9.47 5.38
C LEU A 193 17.60 9.47 3.89
N GLU A 194 17.09 10.40 3.07
CA GLU A 194 17.55 10.61 1.70
C GLU A 194 19.05 10.92 1.63
N PHE A 195 19.56 11.81 2.49
CA PHE A 195 21.00 12.11 2.53
C PHE A 195 21.84 10.88 2.94
N SER A 196 21.39 10.09 3.92
CA SER A 196 22.07 8.83 4.29
C SER A 196 22.10 7.88 3.10
N ALA A 197 20.96 7.63 2.46
CA ALA A 197 20.88 6.75 1.30
C ALA A 197 21.72 7.25 0.11
N ILE A 198 21.85 8.56 -0.10
CA ILE A 198 22.75 9.14 -1.11
C ILE A 198 24.22 8.90 -0.74
N GLN A 199 24.60 9.07 0.53
CA GLN A 199 25.95 8.80 1.03
C GLN A 199 26.31 7.31 0.92
N ASP A 200 25.38 6.41 1.28
CA ASP A 200 25.53 4.97 1.14
C ASP A 200 25.72 4.59 -0.34
N ASN A 201 24.84 5.08 -1.23
CA ASN A 201 24.97 4.87 -2.68
C ASN A 201 26.28 5.44 -3.25
N GLN A 202 26.77 6.58 -2.74
CA GLN A 202 28.07 7.13 -3.10
C GLN A 202 29.22 6.21 -2.66
N SER A 203 29.12 5.59 -1.49
CA SER A 203 30.11 4.60 -1.01
C SER A 203 30.08 3.33 -1.86
N TYR A 204 28.90 2.79 -2.19
CA TYR A 204 28.75 1.64 -3.09
C TYR A 204 29.31 1.94 -4.49
N LEU A 205 29.08 3.14 -5.02
CA LEU A 205 29.61 3.58 -6.31
C LEU A 205 31.13 3.76 -6.28
N GLN A 206 31.70 4.17 -5.15
CA GLN A 206 33.16 4.24 -4.96
C GLN A 206 33.78 2.83 -4.89
N THR A 207 33.15 1.88 -4.18
CA THR A 207 33.55 0.46 -4.15
C THR A 207 33.38 -0.23 -5.50
N LEU A 208 32.33 0.11 -6.27
CA LEU A 208 32.15 -0.38 -7.63
C LEU A 208 33.24 0.17 -8.57
N LYS A 209 33.66 1.43 -8.40
CA LYS A 209 34.79 2.01 -9.14
C LYS A 209 36.13 1.35 -8.80
N SER A 210 36.43 1.10 -7.53
CA SER A 210 37.66 0.39 -7.16
C SER A 210 37.65 -1.04 -7.69
N ALA A 211 36.54 -1.78 -7.53
CA ALA A 211 36.37 -3.10 -8.12
C ALA A 211 36.52 -3.10 -9.66
N SER A 212 35.95 -2.11 -10.35
CA SER A 212 36.12 -1.94 -11.80
C SER A 212 37.56 -1.65 -12.19
N SER A 213 38.29 -0.84 -11.42
CA SER A 213 39.72 -0.57 -11.65
C SER A 213 40.59 -1.79 -11.36
N TYR A 214 40.28 -2.58 -10.32
CA TYR A 214 40.96 -3.87 -10.09
C TYR A 214 40.71 -4.85 -11.25
N LEU A 215 39.50 -4.90 -11.82
CA LEU A 215 39.20 -5.72 -13.00
C LEU A 215 39.90 -5.20 -14.28
N GLU A 216 39.98 -3.88 -14.46
CA GLU A 216 40.70 -3.26 -15.58
C GLU A 216 42.21 -3.55 -15.50
N ASN A 217 42.81 -3.37 -14.32
CA ASN A 217 44.21 -3.70 -14.05
C ASN A 217 44.47 -5.20 -14.27
N ALA A 218 43.66 -6.09 -13.67
CA ALA A 218 43.80 -7.53 -13.84
C ALA A 218 43.60 -7.98 -15.30
N SER A 219 42.73 -7.30 -16.06
CA SER A 219 42.60 -7.52 -17.51
C SER A 219 43.84 -7.04 -18.27
N GLY A 220 44.48 -5.96 -17.83
CA GLY A 220 45.77 -5.48 -18.35
C GLY A 220 46.93 -6.43 -18.04
N ASP A 221 46.95 -7.03 -16.85
CA ASP A 221 47.94 -8.02 -16.43
C ASP A 221 47.75 -9.35 -17.19
N LEU A 222 46.51 -9.81 -17.37
CA LEU A 222 46.18 -10.96 -18.22
C LEU A 222 46.53 -10.71 -19.70
N GLN A 223 46.32 -9.50 -20.19
CA GLN A 223 46.71 -9.08 -21.53
C GLN A 223 48.24 -9.14 -21.72
N GLN A 224 49.01 -8.58 -20.77
CA GLN A 224 50.48 -8.68 -20.76
C GLN A 224 50.98 -10.13 -20.63
N LEU A 225 50.35 -10.94 -19.77
CA LEU A 225 50.70 -12.35 -19.59
C LEU A 225 50.43 -13.16 -20.87
N ARG A 226 49.33 -12.87 -21.58
CA ARG A 226 49.02 -13.51 -22.87
C ARG A 226 50.03 -13.12 -23.93
N ASP A 227 50.38 -11.85 -24.04
CA ASP A 227 51.33 -11.37 -25.06
C ASP A 227 52.75 -11.89 -24.79
N THR A 228 53.22 -11.87 -23.54
CA THR A 228 54.53 -12.45 -23.18
C THR A 228 54.57 -13.99 -23.33
N LEU A 229 53.45 -14.69 -23.12
CA LEU A 229 53.33 -16.12 -23.41
C LEU A 229 53.30 -16.40 -24.92
N GLN A 230 52.67 -15.54 -25.72
CA GLN A 230 52.72 -15.60 -27.18
C GLN A 230 54.15 -15.38 -27.70
N ASP A 231 54.87 -14.38 -27.18
CA ASP A 231 56.29 -14.15 -27.50
C ASP A 231 57.17 -15.36 -27.14
N GLN A 232 56.92 -16.03 -26.01
CA GLN A 232 57.63 -17.26 -25.63
C GLN A 232 57.29 -18.45 -26.53
N ILE A 233 56.03 -18.60 -26.95
CA ILE A 233 55.61 -19.63 -27.92
C ILE A 233 56.31 -19.37 -29.26
N GLU A 234 56.29 -18.13 -29.75
CA GLU A 234 56.96 -17.76 -30.99
C GLU A 234 58.47 -17.91 -30.93
N PHE A 235 59.11 -17.52 -29.82
CA PHE A 235 60.55 -17.72 -29.62
C PHE A 235 60.91 -19.21 -29.64
N THR A 236 60.20 -20.04 -28.85
CA THR A 236 60.47 -21.48 -28.80
C THR A 236 60.09 -22.21 -30.10
N GLN A 237 59.13 -21.71 -30.88
CA GLN A 237 58.88 -22.20 -32.24
C GLN A 237 60.03 -21.83 -33.18
N LYS A 238 60.45 -20.55 -33.21
CA LYS A 238 61.57 -20.07 -34.04
C LYS A 238 62.85 -20.85 -33.72
N GLU A 239 63.10 -21.15 -32.44
CA GLU A 239 64.22 -22.01 -32.02
C GLU A 239 64.07 -23.45 -32.52
N LYS A 240 62.91 -24.09 -32.35
CA LYS A 240 62.63 -25.45 -32.86
C LYS A 240 62.81 -25.53 -34.38
N GLU A 241 62.34 -24.53 -35.12
CA GLU A 241 62.54 -24.44 -36.57
C GLU A 241 64.02 -24.32 -36.95
N ILE A 242 64.82 -23.56 -36.21
CA ILE A 242 66.28 -23.47 -36.42
C ILE A 242 66.93 -24.82 -36.13
N GLN A 243 66.57 -25.50 -35.03
CA GLN A 243 67.08 -26.83 -34.71
C GLN A 243 66.66 -27.90 -35.74
N LEU A 244 65.46 -27.80 -36.32
CA LEU A 244 65.01 -28.67 -37.41
C LEU A 244 65.83 -28.41 -38.68
N LYS A 245 65.95 -27.15 -39.13
CA LYS A 245 66.76 -26.76 -40.30
C LYS A 245 68.24 -27.18 -40.17
N GLN A 246 68.77 -27.19 -38.94
CA GLN A 246 70.11 -27.74 -38.66
C GLN A 246 70.18 -29.27 -38.81
N ARG A 247 69.20 -30.02 -38.29
CA ARG A 247 69.11 -31.48 -38.44
C ARG A 247 68.86 -31.89 -39.90
N GLU A 248 67.98 -31.20 -40.60
CA GLU A 248 67.69 -31.39 -42.04
C GLU A 248 68.97 -31.23 -42.85
N LYS A 249 69.73 -30.14 -42.64
CA LYS A 249 71.02 -29.94 -43.30
C LYS A 249 72.05 -31.03 -42.97
N GLN A 250 72.12 -31.48 -41.71
CA GLN A 250 73.00 -32.59 -41.32
C GLN A 250 72.63 -33.90 -42.06
N LEU A 251 71.33 -34.18 -42.23
CA LEU A 251 70.85 -35.33 -42.99
C LEU A 251 71.11 -35.18 -44.50
N GLU A 252 70.94 -33.99 -45.08
CA GLU A 252 71.32 -33.72 -46.47
C GLU A 252 72.82 -33.97 -46.71
N ASP A 253 73.68 -33.44 -45.83
CA ASP A 253 75.14 -33.57 -45.98
C ASP A 253 75.60 -35.02 -45.72
N GLN A 254 74.96 -35.77 -44.82
CA GLN A 254 75.15 -37.22 -44.69
C GLN A 254 74.69 -37.98 -45.94
N GLN A 255 73.53 -37.64 -46.51
CA GLN A 255 73.04 -38.27 -47.74
C GLN A 255 73.97 -37.99 -48.92
N ARG A 256 74.46 -36.75 -49.09
CA ARG A 256 75.47 -36.38 -50.10
C ARG A 256 76.77 -37.20 -49.95
N LEU A 257 77.18 -37.53 -48.72
CA LEU A 257 78.34 -38.40 -48.47
C LEU A 257 78.05 -39.88 -48.79
N LEU A 258 76.85 -40.38 -48.48
CA LEU A 258 76.42 -41.73 -48.83
C LEU A 258 76.27 -41.93 -50.35
N ASP A 259 75.74 -40.94 -51.07
CA ASP A 259 75.60 -41.01 -52.52
C ASP A 259 76.96 -40.92 -53.22
N ARG A 260 77.88 -40.08 -52.75
CA ARG A 260 79.28 -40.08 -53.25
C ARG A 260 80.02 -41.39 -52.99
N THR A 261 79.77 -42.06 -51.87
CA THR A 261 80.40 -43.37 -51.58
C THR A 261 79.73 -44.51 -52.35
N ARG A 262 78.43 -44.41 -52.66
CA ARG A 262 77.75 -45.29 -53.63
C ARG A 262 78.33 -45.11 -55.04
N GLU A 263 78.53 -43.88 -55.50
CA GLU A 263 79.16 -43.57 -56.79
C GLU A 263 80.58 -44.12 -56.87
N ALA A 264 81.42 -43.85 -55.86
CA ALA A 264 82.79 -44.37 -55.81
C ALA A 264 82.85 -45.92 -55.78
N THR A 265 81.99 -46.57 -54.99
CA THR A 265 81.92 -48.05 -54.97
C THR A 265 81.31 -48.63 -56.24
N ALA A 266 80.42 -47.92 -56.94
CA ALA A 266 79.96 -48.32 -58.27
C ALA A 266 81.09 -48.22 -59.31
N GLU A 267 81.90 -47.16 -59.30
CA GLU A 267 83.11 -47.06 -60.12
C GLU A 267 84.11 -48.18 -59.83
N GLU A 268 84.37 -48.49 -58.55
CA GLU A 268 85.27 -49.59 -58.17
C GLU A 268 84.72 -50.94 -58.61
N ASN A 269 83.42 -51.20 -58.46
CA ASN A 269 82.78 -52.41 -58.97
C ASN A 269 82.90 -52.53 -60.50
N VAL A 270 82.73 -51.44 -61.26
CA VAL A 270 82.94 -51.44 -62.72
C VAL A 270 84.41 -51.71 -63.07
N ARG A 271 85.37 -51.10 -62.36
CA ARG A 271 86.80 -51.36 -62.56
C ARG A 271 87.17 -52.82 -62.25
N LEU A 272 86.58 -53.41 -61.21
CA LEU A 272 86.76 -54.81 -60.84
C LEU A 272 86.13 -55.77 -61.86
N LEU A 273 84.92 -55.48 -62.36
CA LEU A 273 84.27 -56.28 -63.41
C LEU A 273 85.09 -56.25 -64.70
N ASN A 274 85.57 -55.08 -65.13
CA ASN A 274 86.42 -54.95 -66.33
C ASN A 274 87.77 -55.69 -66.15
N LEU A 275 88.32 -55.75 -64.93
CA LEU A 275 89.51 -56.55 -64.62
C LEU A 275 89.22 -58.05 -64.64
N VAL A 276 88.07 -58.49 -64.13
CA VAL A 276 87.62 -59.89 -64.21
C VAL A 276 87.42 -60.30 -65.66
N GLU A 277 86.73 -59.51 -66.49
CA GLU A 277 86.56 -59.77 -67.92
C GLU A 277 87.92 -59.87 -68.65
N MET A 278 88.88 -59.00 -68.33
CA MET A 278 90.24 -59.07 -68.87
C MET A 278 90.97 -60.37 -68.45
N LEU A 279 90.79 -60.81 -67.20
CA LEU A 279 91.38 -62.04 -66.68
C LEU A 279 90.73 -63.29 -67.28
N GLU A 280 89.41 -63.30 -67.44
CA GLU A 280 88.66 -64.38 -68.11
C GLU A 280 89.04 -64.48 -69.60
N SER A 281 89.20 -63.35 -70.28
CA SER A 281 89.73 -63.27 -71.65
C SER A 281 91.14 -63.86 -71.74
N LYS A 282 92.05 -63.52 -70.80
CA LYS A 282 93.39 -64.13 -70.75
C LYS A 282 93.38 -65.61 -70.36
N VAL A 283 92.49 -66.05 -69.49
CA VAL A 283 92.36 -67.48 -69.11
C VAL A 283 91.83 -68.30 -70.29
N THR A 284 90.86 -67.79 -71.04
CA THR A 284 90.35 -68.45 -72.26
C THR A 284 91.39 -68.45 -73.38
N GLU A 285 92.16 -67.38 -73.56
CA GLU A 285 93.30 -67.32 -74.48
C GLU A 285 94.41 -68.32 -74.10
N MET A 286 94.87 -68.36 -72.85
CA MET A 286 95.84 -69.37 -72.39
C MET A 286 95.31 -70.79 -72.52
N THR A 287 94.02 -71.01 -72.28
CA THR A 287 93.39 -72.33 -72.45
C THR A 287 93.38 -72.77 -73.91
N LYS A 288 93.16 -71.83 -74.84
CA LYS A 288 93.24 -72.05 -76.30
C LYS A 288 94.68 -72.35 -76.75
N ILE A 289 95.67 -71.58 -76.28
CA ILE A 289 97.09 -71.83 -76.57
C ILE A 289 97.48 -73.23 -76.05
N SER A 290 97.18 -73.53 -74.79
CA SER A 290 97.48 -74.82 -74.17
C SER A 290 96.78 -76.01 -74.84
N SER A 291 95.59 -75.83 -75.42
CA SER A 291 94.91 -76.90 -76.18
C SER A 291 95.54 -77.11 -77.56
N GLN A 292 95.99 -76.02 -78.22
CA GLN A 292 96.74 -76.10 -79.48
C GLN A 292 98.12 -76.75 -79.27
N GLU A 293 98.88 -76.38 -78.24
CA GLU A 293 100.15 -77.00 -77.87
C GLU A 293 99.98 -78.51 -77.59
N ARG A 294 98.93 -78.91 -76.88
CA ARG A 294 98.59 -80.32 -76.63
C ARG A 294 98.28 -81.07 -77.93
N TRP A 295 97.56 -80.46 -78.86
CA TRP A 295 97.26 -81.06 -80.15
C TRP A 295 98.52 -81.22 -81.02
N GLU A 296 99.39 -80.21 -81.07
CA GLU A 296 100.69 -80.30 -81.74
C GLU A 296 101.62 -81.35 -81.10
N TYR A 297 101.59 -81.49 -79.77
CA TYR A 297 102.34 -82.52 -79.05
C TYR A 297 101.83 -83.92 -79.42
N GLN A 298 100.50 -84.12 -79.45
CA GLN A 298 99.89 -85.39 -79.89
C GLN A 298 100.26 -85.74 -81.34
N GLN A 299 100.25 -84.77 -82.26
CA GLN A 299 100.72 -84.97 -83.64
C GLN A 299 102.21 -85.38 -83.70
N LYS A 300 103.07 -84.76 -82.89
CA LYS A 300 104.49 -85.11 -82.78
C LYS A 300 104.69 -86.53 -82.22
N CYS A 301 103.91 -86.94 -81.21
CA CYS A 301 103.91 -88.31 -80.69
C CYS A 301 103.50 -89.35 -81.74
N ILE A 302 102.39 -89.13 -82.45
CA ILE A 302 101.90 -90.06 -83.49
C ILE A 302 102.96 -90.24 -84.60
N LYS A 303 103.63 -89.15 -85.00
CA LYS A 303 104.72 -89.21 -86.00
C LYS A 303 105.92 -90.04 -85.49
N LEU A 304 106.34 -89.85 -84.24
CA LEU A 304 107.43 -90.61 -83.61
C LEU A 304 107.08 -92.10 -83.42
N GLU A 305 105.82 -92.43 -83.12
CA GLU A 305 105.37 -93.83 -83.06
C GLU A 305 105.38 -94.50 -84.43
N ALA A 306 104.99 -93.80 -85.50
CA ALA A 306 105.08 -94.31 -86.86
C ALA A 306 106.54 -94.55 -87.30
N GLU A 307 107.45 -93.61 -86.99
CA GLU A 307 108.88 -93.76 -87.25
C GLU A 307 109.47 -94.95 -86.47
N ARG A 308 109.15 -95.06 -85.17
CA ARG A 308 109.56 -96.21 -84.34
C ARG A 308 109.05 -97.54 -84.91
N GLN A 309 107.79 -97.62 -85.33
CA GLN A 309 107.23 -98.83 -85.95
C GLN A 309 107.91 -99.19 -87.28
N SER A 310 108.48 -98.21 -88.00
CA SER A 310 109.30 -98.48 -89.19
C SER A 310 110.64 -99.10 -88.81
N VAL A 311 111.34 -98.54 -87.82
CA VAL A 311 112.63 -99.05 -87.32
C VAL A 311 112.50 -100.44 -86.68
N ASP A 312 111.41 -100.72 -85.95
CA ASP A 312 111.16 -102.03 -85.37
C ASP A 312 110.92 -103.11 -86.46
N LYS A 313 110.36 -102.73 -87.63
CA LYS A 313 110.23 -103.62 -88.81
C LYS A 313 111.57 -103.85 -89.50
N GLU A 314 112.41 -102.84 -89.69
CA GLU A 314 113.78 -103.02 -90.19
C GLU A 314 114.60 -103.93 -89.26
N LYS A 315 114.48 -103.76 -87.94
CA LYS A 315 115.10 -104.66 -86.94
C LYS A 315 114.58 -106.10 -86.98
N GLN A 316 113.35 -106.35 -87.44
CA GLN A 316 112.85 -107.70 -87.67
C GLN A 316 113.47 -108.28 -88.95
N PHE A 317 113.38 -107.57 -90.07
CA PHE A 317 113.96 -107.97 -91.36
C PHE A 317 115.47 -108.27 -91.27
N LEU A 318 116.23 -107.43 -90.57
CA LEU A 318 117.67 -107.63 -90.35
C LEU A 318 117.98 -108.83 -89.45
N ARG A 319 117.13 -109.13 -88.43
CA ARG A 319 117.29 -110.34 -87.60
C ARG A 319 117.00 -111.61 -88.38
N GLU A 320 115.89 -111.66 -89.11
CA GLU A 320 115.61 -112.82 -89.98
C GLU A 320 116.69 -113.01 -91.04
N ARG A 321 117.33 -111.93 -91.52
CA ARG A 321 118.48 -112.04 -92.42
C ARG A 321 119.70 -112.62 -91.70
N HIS A 322 120.00 -112.17 -90.48
CA HIS A 322 121.09 -112.68 -89.67
C HIS A 322 120.89 -114.17 -89.35
N GLU A 323 119.69 -114.58 -88.94
CA GLU A 323 119.33 -115.98 -88.68
C GLU A 323 119.50 -116.87 -89.93
N ARG A 324 119.17 -116.36 -91.13
CA ARG A 324 119.43 -117.07 -92.40
C ARG A 324 120.92 -117.19 -92.73
N GLU A 325 121.73 -116.18 -92.40
CA GLU A 325 123.18 -116.23 -92.61
C GLU A 325 123.86 -117.13 -91.55
N GLU A 326 123.40 -117.12 -90.30
CA GLU A 326 123.86 -118.03 -89.23
C GLU A 326 123.48 -119.49 -89.51
N ALA A 327 122.24 -119.77 -89.92
CA ALA A 327 121.84 -121.14 -90.32
C ALA A 327 122.71 -121.68 -91.46
N ARG A 328 123.09 -120.82 -92.42
CA ARG A 328 123.98 -121.17 -93.53
C ARG A 328 125.43 -121.37 -93.08
N ILE A 329 125.89 -120.61 -92.08
CA ILE A 329 127.18 -120.81 -91.43
C ILE A 329 127.19 -122.13 -90.64
N ASP A 330 126.11 -122.47 -89.93
CA ASP A 330 126.00 -123.72 -89.17
C ASP A 330 125.84 -124.95 -90.07
N GLU A 331 125.24 -124.81 -91.25
CA GLU A 331 125.24 -125.84 -92.30
C GLU A 331 126.65 -126.05 -92.88
N LEU A 332 127.43 -124.98 -93.10
CA LEU A 332 128.84 -125.08 -93.50
C LEU A 332 129.72 -125.68 -92.38
N LYS A 333 129.49 -125.31 -91.11
CA LYS A 333 130.13 -125.97 -89.95
C LYS A 333 129.77 -127.45 -89.89
N ARG A 334 128.51 -127.82 -90.14
CA ARG A 334 128.07 -129.23 -90.19
C ARG A 334 128.79 -130.00 -91.28
N LEU A 335 128.89 -129.46 -92.50
CA LEU A 335 129.66 -130.11 -93.57
C LEU A 335 131.14 -130.27 -93.18
N GLN A 336 131.75 -129.28 -92.53
CA GLN A 336 133.12 -129.40 -92.01
C GLN A 336 133.24 -130.43 -90.87
N PHE A 337 132.25 -130.48 -89.97
CA PHE A 337 132.19 -131.47 -88.89
C PHE A 337 131.90 -132.88 -89.40
N ASP A 338 131.13 -133.06 -90.46
CA ASP A 338 130.88 -134.34 -91.12
C ASP A 338 132.14 -134.81 -91.88
N GLU A 339 132.92 -133.89 -92.45
CA GLU A 339 134.21 -134.21 -93.06
C GLU A 339 135.28 -134.56 -92.01
N HIS A 340 135.31 -133.87 -90.87
CA HIS A 340 136.09 -134.26 -89.69
C HIS A 340 135.59 -135.56 -89.05
N SER A 341 134.27 -135.81 -88.97
CA SER A 341 133.71 -137.05 -88.45
C SER A 341 134.03 -138.19 -89.40
N ARG A 342 133.97 -138.00 -90.72
CA ARG A 342 134.43 -138.99 -91.71
C ARG A 342 135.94 -139.30 -91.64
N LEU A 343 136.73 -138.48 -90.94
CA LEU A 343 138.10 -138.79 -90.53
C LEU A 343 138.17 -139.46 -89.14
N MET A 344 137.32 -139.06 -88.19
CA MET A 344 137.24 -139.64 -86.83
C MET A 344 136.53 -141.00 -86.79
N ASP A 345 135.56 -141.29 -87.66
CA ASP A 345 134.81 -142.54 -87.74
C ASP A 345 135.65 -143.67 -88.34
N LYS A 346 136.71 -143.33 -89.10
CA LYS A 346 137.82 -144.25 -89.41
C LYS A 346 138.66 -144.64 -88.19
N VAL A 347 138.42 -144.01 -87.03
CA VAL A 347 139.09 -144.26 -85.74
C VAL A 347 138.07 -144.68 -84.67
N ALA A 348 136.81 -144.24 -84.78
CA ALA A 348 135.73 -144.54 -83.83
C ALA A 348 135.00 -145.84 -84.15
N GLN A 349 135.04 -146.35 -85.40
CA GLN A 349 134.62 -147.74 -85.68
C GLN A 349 135.50 -148.79 -84.96
N GLU A 350 136.59 -148.39 -84.30
CA GLU A 350 137.37 -149.22 -83.38
C GLU A 350 136.83 -149.21 -81.92
N ARG A 351 135.75 -148.47 -81.58
CA ARG A 351 135.18 -148.36 -80.20
C ARG A 351 133.65 -148.07 -80.10
N GLN A 352 132.96 -148.78 -79.18
CA GLN A 352 131.63 -148.44 -78.55
C GLN A 352 130.33 -148.57 -79.41
N THR A 353 129.09 -148.94 -78.97
CA THR A 353 128.49 -149.81 -77.90
C THR A 353 127.96 -149.28 -76.45
N LEU A 354 126.79 -148.52 -76.23
CA LEU A 354 125.96 -148.23 -74.91
C LEU A 354 124.52 -147.42 -74.88
N LEU A 355 123.79 -147.06 -73.73
CA LEU A 355 122.29 -146.62 -73.52
C LEU A 355 121.76 -145.72 -72.24
N GLU A 356 120.41 -145.32 -72.08
CA GLU A 356 119.47 -145.00 -70.84
C GLU A 356 118.64 -143.61 -70.48
N GLU A 357 117.57 -143.53 -69.55
CA GLU A 357 116.53 -142.39 -69.20
C GLU A 357 115.88 -142.27 -67.70
N LYS A 358 114.80 -141.58 -67.08
CA LYS A 358 113.53 -140.65 -67.22
C LYS A 358 112.88 -140.00 -65.84
N ALA A 359 111.75 -139.16 -65.71
CA ALA A 359 111.16 -138.47 -64.41
C ALA A 359 109.62 -137.86 -64.25
N LYS A 360 109.10 -137.28 -63.07
CA LYS A 360 107.67 -136.72 -62.61
C LYS A 360 107.58 -135.78 -61.27
N LEU A 361 106.55 -135.14 -60.52
CA LEU A 361 105.11 -134.49 -60.40
C LEU A 361 104.78 -133.91 -58.88
N GLU A 362 103.74 -133.25 -58.17
CA GLU A 362 102.38 -132.44 -58.10
C GLU A 362 101.99 -131.95 -56.56
N THR A 363 100.96 -131.24 -55.87
CA THR A 363 99.71 -130.27 -55.80
C THR A 363 99.27 -129.85 -54.25
N MET A 364 98.28 -129.08 -53.58
CA MET A 364 97.17 -127.96 -53.60
C MET A 364 96.58 -127.38 -52.15
N ALA A 365 95.46 -126.53 -51.93
CA ALA A 365 95.07 -125.68 -50.64
C ALA A 365 93.53 -125.30 -50.12
N GLN A 366 93.21 -124.32 -49.13
CA GLN A 366 91.89 -124.10 -48.26
C GLN A 366 91.28 -122.65 -47.74
N LEU A 367 90.34 -122.46 -46.69
CA LEU A 367 89.33 -121.27 -46.34
C LEU A 367 88.86 -120.83 -44.81
N ALA A 368 87.86 -119.87 -44.48
CA ALA A 368 87.48 -119.15 -43.11
C ALA A 368 85.99 -118.56 -42.68
N SER A 369 85.70 -117.79 -41.52
CA SER A 369 84.35 -117.24 -40.88
C SER A 369 84.40 -116.02 -39.76
N THR A 370 83.51 -115.34 -38.88
CA THR A 370 82.06 -115.12 -38.25
C THR A 370 81.84 -113.64 -37.53
N THR A 371 80.96 -112.96 -36.64
CA THR A 371 79.74 -112.93 -35.62
C THR A 371 79.14 -111.43 -35.27
N ASN A 372 78.31 -110.79 -34.30
CA ASN A 372 77.39 -110.79 -33.02
C ASN A 372 76.56 -109.37 -32.74
N SER A 373 75.79 -108.72 -31.74
CA SER A 373 74.92 -108.75 -30.41
C SER A 373 74.35 -107.28 -29.90
N ILE A 374 73.51 -106.75 -28.87
CA ILE A 374 72.31 -106.94 -27.86
C ILE A 374 71.86 -105.64 -26.92
N GLY A 375 70.64 -105.43 -26.21
CA GLY A 375 70.26 -104.31 -25.14
C GLY A 375 68.76 -104.02 -24.49
N THR A 376 68.48 -103.17 -23.38
CA THR A 376 67.10 -102.90 -22.59
C THR A 376 66.85 -101.68 -21.50
N GLY A 377 65.61 -101.27 -20.96
CA GLY A 377 65.28 -100.41 -19.68
C GLY A 377 63.87 -99.61 -19.36
N THR A 378 63.45 -99.14 -18.10
CA THR A 378 62.09 -98.46 -17.73
C THR A 378 61.89 -97.41 -16.52
N SER A 379 60.91 -96.46 -16.63
CA SER A 379 59.98 -95.71 -15.66
C SER A 379 60.38 -94.93 -14.36
N ARG A 380 59.88 -93.67 -14.18
CA ARG A 380 59.55 -92.97 -12.90
C ARG A 380 58.81 -91.60 -13.12
N LEU A 381 57.50 -91.46 -12.80
CA LEU A 381 56.73 -90.23 -13.15
C LEU A 381 55.60 -89.78 -12.17
N GLU A 382 55.60 -90.20 -10.91
CA GLU A 382 54.41 -90.11 -10.01
C GLU A 382 54.58 -89.25 -8.74
N VAL A 383 55.53 -88.30 -8.70
CA VAL A 383 55.84 -87.53 -7.47
C VAL A 383 55.40 -86.06 -7.52
N GLU A 384 55.15 -85.50 -8.71
CA GLU A 384 54.93 -84.05 -8.88
C GLU A 384 53.45 -83.61 -8.80
N ALA A 385 52.51 -84.56 -8.86
CA ALA A 385 51.07 -84.28 -8.88
C ALA A 385 50.46 -83.91 -7.52
N ALA A 386 51.09 -84.29 -6.41
CA ALA A 386 50.51 -84.16 -5.06
C ALA A 386 50.56 -82.74 -4.46
N LEU A 387 51.40 -81.84 -5.01
CA LEU A 387 51.73 -80.56 -4.37
C LEU A 387 50.79 -79.40 -4.80
N LYS A 388 50.29 -79.41 -6.04
CA LYS A 388 49.41 -78.34 -6.57
C LYS A 388 48.03 -78.28 -5.93
N VAL A 389 47.47 -79.45 -5.56
CA VAL A 389 46.12 -79.56 -5.00
C VAL A 389 45.99 -78.82 -3.66
N ALA A 390 47.09 -78.66 -2.91
CA ALA A 390 47.10 -77.91 -1.65
C ALA A 390 47.09 -76.38 -1.87
N GLU A 391 47.83 -75.87 -2.86
CA GLU A 391 47.89 -74.44 -3.16
C GLU A 391 46.61 -73.93 -3.81
N GLU A 392 46.00 -74.73 -4.69
CA GLU A 392 44.77 -74.37 -5.40
C GLU A 392 43.56 -74.23 -4.46
N ALA A 393 43.48 -75.07 -3.41
CA ALA A 393 42.44 -74.98 -2.39
C ALA A 393 42.57 -73.70 -1.52
N ALA A 394 43.79 -73.34 -1.10
CA ALA A 394 44.04 -72.11 -0.36
C ALA A 394 43.67 -70.87 -1.19
N ARG A 395 44.06 -70.85 -2.48
CA ARG A 395 43.77 -69.74 -3.39
C ARG A 395 42.27 -69.56 -3.65
N GLN A 396 41.49 -70.64 -3.65
CA GLN A 396 40.03 -70.56 -3.78
C GLN A 396 39.40 -69.90 -2.55
N ALA A 397 39.79 -70.33 -1.33
CA ALA A 397 39.25 -69.78 -0.08
C ALA A 397 39.46 -68.26 0.06
N ASP A 398 40.65 -67.74 -0.29
CA ASP A 398 40.87 -66.28 -0.27
C ASP A 398 40.06 -65.55 -1.34
N THR A 399 39.85 -66.12 -2.55
CA THR A 399 38.98 -65.47 -3.55
C THR A 399 37.50 -65.44 -3.14
N GLU A 400 37.01 -66.40 -2.36
CA GLU A 400 35.66 -66.34 -1.79
C GLU A 400 35.56 -65.29 -0.67
N LYS A 401 36.57 -65.24 0.22
CA LYS A 401 36.68 -64.21 1.26
C LYS A 401 36.76 -62.79 0.68
N GLU A 402 37.47 -62.59 -0.42
CA GLU A 402 37.47 -61.31 -1.15
C GLU A 402 36.08 -61.01 -1.76
N ARG A 403 35.38 -61.99 -2.33
CA ARG A 403 33.99 -61.81 -2.82
C ARG A 403 33.03 -61.40 -1.70
N TYR A 404 33.12 -62.02 -0.52
CA TYR A 404 32.30 -61.63 0.63
C TYR A 404 32.64 -60.22 1.14
N LEU A 405 33.92 -59.84 1.19
CA LEU A 405 34.34 -58.49 1.54
C LEU A 405 33.90 -57.44 0.50
N GLN A 406 33.93 -57.76 -0.80
CA GLN A 406 33.37 -56.89 -1.84
C GLN A 406 31.85 -56.76 -1.70
N MET A 407 31.13 -57.87 -1.46
CA MET A 407 29.68 -57.85 -1.23
C MET A 407 29.30 -57.03 0.00
N GLN A 408 30.04 -57.17 1.11
CA GLN A 408 29.84 -56.34 2.31
C GLN A 408 30.07 -54.86 2.00
N ARG A 409 31.16 -54.50 1.32
CA ARG A 409 31.43 -53.10 0.92
C ARG A 409 30.33 -52.54 0.01
N GLN A 410 29.77 -53.34 -0.91
CA GLN A 410 28.63 -52.95 -1.75
C GLN A 410 27.35 -52.77 -0.94
N LEU A 411 27.05 -53.65 0.03
CA LEU A 411 25.90 -53.53 0.91
C LEU A 411 26.00 -52.32 1.83
N GLU A 412 27.18 -52.04 2.40
CA GLU A 412 27.42 -50.82 3.18
C GLU A 412 27.36 -49.55 2.32
N SER A 413 27.86 -49.60 1.08
CA SER A 413 27.74 -48.49 0.12
C SER A 413 26.26 -48.20 -0.19
N LYS A 414 25.47 -49.23 -0.53
CA LYS A 414 24.02 -49.11 -0.73
C LYS A 414 23.28 -48.65 0.53
N ARG A 415 23.71 -49.07 1.74
CA ARG A 415 23.13 -48.60 3.01
C ARG A 415 23.38 -47.11 3.21
N ARG A 416 24.61 -46.63 3.01
CA ARG A 416 24.94 -45.19 3.08
C ARG A 416 24.15 -44.41 2.03
N GLU A 417 24.06 -44.91 0.81
CA GLU A 417 23.31 -44.30 -0.29
C GLU A 417 21.80 -44.20 0.02
N MET A 418 21.18 -45.27 0.51
CA MET A 418 19.79 -45.27 0.99
C MET A 418 19.59 -44.29 2.14
N GLN A 419 20.48 -44.27 3.13
CA GLN A 419 20.39 -43.32 4.25
C GLN A 419 20.48 -41.87 3.75
N THR A 420 21.31 -41.56 2.75
CA THR A 420 21.32 -40.22 2.12
C THR A 420 20.09 -39.91 1.26
N ARG A 421 19.37 -40.93 0.76
CA ARG A 421 18.06 -40.74 0.12
C ARG A 421 16.98 -40.48 1.15
N GLU A 422 17.00 -41.19 2.28
CA GLU A 422 16.09 -40.99 3.41
C GLU A 422 16.23 -39.58 4.00
N SER A 423 17.46 -39.11 4.28
CA SER A 423 17.70 -37.73 4.72
C SER A 423 17.12 -36.69 3.74
N LYS A 424 17.39 -36.84 2.44
CA LYS A 424 16.86 -35.92 1.40
C LYS A 424 15.34 -35.98 1.25
N LEU A 425 14.72 -37.13 1.53
CA LEU A 425 13.25 -37.26 1.55
C LEU A 425 12.64 -36.62 2.79
N CYS A 426 13.31 -36.65 3.94
CA CYS A 426 12.92 -35.88 5.12
C CYS A 426 13.07 -34.37 4.89
N GLU A 427 14.23 -33.93 4.36
CA GLU A 427 14.47 -32.53 3.98
C GLU A 427 13.38 -32.01 3.03
N ALA A 428 13.09 -32.74 1.95
CA ALA A 428 12.05 -32.37 0.99
C ALA A 428 10.62 -32.45 1.55
N LYS A 429 10.35 -33.35 2.51
CA LYS A 429 9.06 -33.40 3.25
C LYS A 429 8.90 -32.15 4.11
N ASP A 430 9.92 -31.79 4.88
CA ASP A 430 9.85 -30.69 5.84
C ASP A 430 9.82 -29.33 5.10
N GLU A 431 10.51 -29.21 3.97
CA GLU A 431 10.36 -28.08 3.03
C GLU A 431 8.92 -27.97 2.47
N LEU A 432 8.30 -29.10 2.12
CA LEU A 432 6.93 -29.16 1.59
C LEU A 432 5.88 -28.82 2.66
N GLU A 433 6.02 -29.35 3.89
CA GLU A 433 5.16 -29.01 5.02
C GLU A 433 5.27 -27.51 5.36
N ALA A 434 6.49 -26.97 5.43
CA ALA A 434 6.69 -25.54 5.61
C ALA A 434 6.13 -24.71 4.42
N ALA A 435 6.08 -25.26 3.20
CA ALA A 435 5.44 -24.61 2.06
C ALA A 435 3.91 -24.64 2.14
N ILE A 436 3.33 -25.73 2.64
CA ILE A 436 1.90 -25.88 2.93
C ILE A 436 1.48 -24.90 4.03
N ASP A 437 2.21 -24.80 5.14
CA ASP A 437 1.90 -23.83 6.21
C ASP A 437 1.98 -22.38 5.72
N ARG A 438 2.98 -22.04 4.90
CA ARG A 438 3.06 -20.73 4.24
C ARG A 438 1.89 -20.48 3.29
N ALA A 439 1.35 -21.50 2.63
CA ALA A 439 0.17 -21.38 1.78
C ALA A 439 -1.11 -21.20 2.62
N CYS A 440 -1.34 -22.05 3.62
CA CYS A 440 -2.48 -21.95 4.55
C CYS A 440 -2.51 -20.61 5.29
N GLN A 441 -1.36 -20.05 5.69
CA GLN A 441 -1.35 -18.74 6.32
C GLN A 441 -1.63 -17.59 5.35
N ARG A 442 -1.20 -17.69 4.08
CA ARG A 442 -1.58 -16.73 3.02
C ARG A 442 -3.08 -16.80 2.73
N GLU A 443 -3.67 -17.99 2.71
CA GLU A 443 -5.12 -18.21 2.54
C GLU A 443 -5.92 -17.58 3.68
N ARG A 444 -5.57 -17.85 4.95
CA ARG A 444 -6.18 -17.22 6.13
C ARG A 444 -6.10 -15.69 6.08
N ASN A 445 -4.95 -15.14 5.67
CA ASN A 445 -4.76 -13.69 5.52
C ASN A 445 -5.58 -13.12 4.35
N ALA A 446 -5.74 -13.87 3.25
CA ALA A 446 -6.61 -13.47 2.14
C ALA A 446 -8.10 -13.49 2.55
N GLU A 447 -8.53 -14.48 3.35
CA GLU A 447 -9.88 -14.52 3.89
C GLU A 447 -10.18 -13.36 4.84
N THR A 448 -9.26 -13.00 5.75
CA THR A 448 -9.50 -11.86 6.67
C THR A 448 -9.60 -10.54 5.92
N VAL A 449 -8.75 -10.32 4.91
CA VAL A 449 -8.85 -9.18 3.99
C VAL A 449 -10.16 -9.20 3.22
N TYR A 450 -10.57 -10.34 2.64
CA TYR A 450 -11.84 -10.46 1.91
C TYR A 450 -13.06 -10.22 2.81
N ARG A 451 -13.05 -10.74 4.05
CA ARG A 451 -14.09 -10.48 5.07
C ARG A 451 -14.14 -9.00 5.46
N SER A 452 -12.99 -8.31 5.54
CA SER A 452 -12.93 -6.86 5.77
C SER A 452 -13.49 -6.06 4.58
N LEU A 453 -13.09 -6.41 3.35
CA LEU A 453 -13.62 -5.80 2.13
C LEU A 453 -15.14 -5.98 1.99
N ARG A 454 -15.69 -7.15 2.32
CA ARG A 454 -17.15 -7.36 2.34
C ARG A 454 -17.88 -6.54 3.41
N LYS A 455 -17.29 -6.36 4.61
CA LYS A 455 -17.80 -5.42 5.62
C LYS A 455 -17.83 -3.98 5.07
N SER A 456 -16.76 -3.53 4.41
CA SER A 456 -16.67 -2.16 3.89
C SER A 456 -17.60 -1.92 2.69
N GLU A 457 -17.71 -2.88 1.77
CA GLU A 457 -18.67 -2.86 0.65
C GLU A 457 -20.11 -2.69 1.14
N HIS A 458 -20.53 -3.48 2.15
CA HIS A 458 -21.87 -3.38 2.70
C HIS A 458 -22.12 -2.02 3.38
N ASN A 459 -21.14 -1.49 4.11
CA ASN A 459 -21.22 -0.14 4.69
C ASN A 459 -21.35 0.95 3.61
N LEU A 460 -20.64 0.82 2.48
CA LEU A 460 -20.76 1.74 1.35
C LEU A 460 -22.13 1.63 0.66
N GLN A 461 -22.69 0.41 0.51
CA GLN A 461 -24.04 0.20 0.02
C GLN A 461 -25.10 0.86 0.92
N LEU A 462 -24.96 0.75 2.24
CA LEU A 462 -25.84 1.41 3.22
C LEU A 462 -25.73 2.95 3.15
N LYS A 463 -24.51 3.50 3.07
CA LYS A 463 -24.29 4.95 2.86
C LYS A 463 -24.91 5.44 1.54
N MET A 464 -24.76 4.67 0.46
CA MET A 464 -25.39 4.98 -0.83
C MET A 464 -26.92 4.99 -0.74
N GLN A 465 -27.54 4.02 -0.05
CA GLN A 465 -29.00 4.01 0.17
C GLN A 465 -29.49 5.20 1.00
N LEU A 466 -28.71 5.65 1.99
CA LEU A 466 -29.00 6.84 2.79
C LEU A 466 -28.93 8.11 1.94
N ILE A 467 -27.86 8.29 1.15
CA ILE A 467 -27.72 9.43 0.22
C ILE A 467 -28.85 9.44 -0.81
N GLN A 468 -29.20 8.29 -1.39
CA GLN A 468 -30.35 8.16 -2.29
C GLN A 468 -31.70 8.47 -1.62
N ARG A 469 -31.82 8.33 -0.30
CA ARG A 469 -33.01 8.75 0.46
C ARG A 469 -33.02 10.25 0.68
N GLN A 470 -31.92 10.82 1.17
CA GLN A 470 -31.76 12.26 1.37
C GLN A 470 -31.99 13.04 0.06
N PHE A 471 -31.43 12.57 -1.06
CA PHE A 471 -31.65 13.16 -2.38
C PHE A 471 -33.13 13.19 -2.79
N ARG A 472 -33.89 12.10 -2.54
CA ARG A 472 -35.33 12.07 -2.78
C ARG A 472 -36.07 13.06 -1.88
N GLU A 473 -35.77 13.11 -0.59
CA GLU A 473 -36.42 14.05 0.33
C GLU A 473 -36.08 15.53 -0.01
N VAL A 474 -34.88 15.83 -0.49
CA VAL A 474 -34.50 17.16 -0.99
C VAL A 474 -35.28 17.49 -2.27
N SER A 475 -35.28 16.58 -3.25
CA SER A 475 -36.06 16.75 -4.48
C SER A 475 -37.54 16.98 -4.17
N GLU A 476 -38.16 16.22 -3.27
CA GLU A 476 -39.54 16.45 -2.82
C GLU A 476 -39.75 17.80 -2.09
N ARG A 477 -38.73 18.35 -1.43
CA ARG A 477 -38.79 19.70 -0.80
C ARG A 477 -38.69 20.79 -1.87
N GLU A 478 -37.81 20.65 -2.85
CA GLU A 478 -37.71 21.54 -4.02
C GLU A 478 -39.03 21.53 -4.82
N ASP A 479 -39.61 20.36 -5.02
CA ASP A 479 -40.88 20.15 -5.72
C ASP A 479 -42.09 20.74 -4.97
N ARG A 480 -41.99 20.91 -3.64
CA ARG A 480 -42.98 21.63 -2.81
C ARG A 480 -42.78 23.14 -2.92
N LEU A 481 -41.55 23.61 -2.72
CA LEU A 481 -41.17 25.03 -2.85
C LEU A 481 -41.47 25.58 -4.26
N ALA A 482 -41.37 24.75 -5.31
CA ALA A 482 -41.76 25.13 -6.67
C ALA A 482 -43.29 25.33 -6.80
N LYS A 483 -44.10 24.47 -6.18
CA LYS A 483 -45.57 24.59 -6.15
C LYS A 483 -46.01 25.81 -5.34
N GLU A 484 -45.44 26.00 -4.15
CA GLU A 484 -45.65 27.17 -3.29
C GLU A 484 -45.29 28.48 -4.00
N LYS A 485 -44.15 28.54 -4.71
CA LYS A 485 -43.78 29.70 -5.55
C LYS A 485 -44.79 29.99 -6.67
N ILE A 486 -45.38 28.96 -7.27
CA ILE A 486 -46.44 29.11 -8.28
C ILE A 486 -47.73 29.63 -7.62
N GLU A 487 -48.06 29.17 -6.42
CA GLU A 487 -49.25 29.59 -5.67
C GLU A 487 -49.15 31.04 -5.18
N PHE A 488 -48.04 31.44 -4.53
CA PHE A 488 -47.79 32.85 -4.19
C PHE A 488 -47.78 33.77 -5.43
N SER A 489 -47.32 33.28 -6.58
CA SER A 489 -47.36 34.04 -7.83
C SER A 489 -48.80 34.26 -8.34
N LYS A 490 -49.69 33.27 -8.19
CA LYS A 490 -51.13 33.40 -8.47
C LYS A 490 -51.79 34.36 -7.48
N GLU A 491 -51.57 34.20 -6.17
CA GLU A 491 -52.12 35.09 -5.13
C GLU A 491 -51.72 36.54 -5.38
N ARG A 492 -50.46 36.80 -5.73
CA ARG A 492 -49.97 38.15 -6.07
C ARG A 492 -50.66 38.72 -7.31
N LEU A 493 -50.95 37.89 -8.32
CA LEU A 493 -51.74 38.25 -9.50
C LEU A 493 -53.20 38.55 -9.16
N GLU A 494 -53.83 37.75 -8.31
CA GLU A 494 -55.21 37.93 -7.84
C GLU A 494 -55.36 39.18 -6.97
N LEU A 495 -54.42 39.43 -6.05
CA LEU A 495 -54.33 40.67 -5.26
C LEU A 495 -54.13 41.90 -6.17
N GLN A 496 -53.30 41.80 -7.21
CA GLN A 496 -53.14 42.89 -8.17
C GLN A 496 -54.43 43.12 -8.98
N ALA A 497 -55.12 42.05 -9.39
CA ALA A 497 -56.41 42.15 -10.08
C ALA A 497 -57.52 42.71 -9.17
N ALA A 498 -57.54 42.34 -7.89
CA ALA A 498 -58.43 42.91 -6.87
C ALA A 498 -58.15 44.41 -6.66
N ARG A 499 -56.87 44.81 -6.53
CA ARG A 499 -56.46 46.23 -6.43
C ARG A 499 -56.91 47.03 -7.66
N ARG A 500 -56.77 46.49 -8.88
CA ARG A 500 -57.30 47.11 -10.11
C ARG A 500 -58.83 47.26 -10.09
N LYS A 501 -59.57 46.21 -9.71
CA LYS A 501 -61.04 46.26 -9.56
C LYS A 501 -61.47 47.32 -8.54
N LEU A 502 -60.77 47.43 -7.41
CA LEU A 502 -61.09 48.36 -6.32
C LEU A 502 -60.79 49.82 -6.69
N LEU A 503 -59.75 50.07 -7.47
CA LEU A 503 -59.51 51.37 -8.12
C LEU A 503 -60.62 51.73 -9.12
N GLN A 504 -61.11 50.74 -9.87
CA GLN A 504 -62.20 50.92 -10.83
C GLN A 504 -63.53 51.27 -10.14
N THR A 505 -63.89 50.57 -9.06
CA THR A 505 -65.14 50.78 -8.30
C THR A 505 -65.12 51.96 -7.32
N ARG A 506 -63.96 52.62 -7.10
CA ARG A 506 -63.86 53.78 -6.19
C ARG A 506 -64.85 54.91 -6.54
N CYS A 507 -65.44 55.48 -5.49
CA CYS A 507 -66.29 56.67 -5.54
C CYS A 507 -65.57 57.86 -6.20
N SER A 508 -66.33 58.76 -6.84
CA SER A 508 -65.80 59.98 -7.48
C SER A 508 -65.00 60.86 -6.51
N LEU A 509 -65.40 60.96 -5.24
CA LEU A 509 -64.67 61.69 -4.22
C LEU A 509 -63.30 61.06 -3.90
N CYS A 510 -63.21 59.72 -3.88
CA CYS A 510 -61.94 59.02 -3.68
C CYS A 510 -60.98 59.22 -4.87
N LYS A 511 -61.53 59.28 -6.11
CA LYS A 511 -60.78 59.54 -7.34
C LYS A 511 -60.27 60.99 -7.47
N ILE A 512 -60.74 61.91 -6.62
CA ILE A 512 -60.17 63.25 -6.48
C ILE A 512 -58.99 63.22 -5.49
N GLY A 513 -59.12 62.49 -4.39
CA GLY A 513 -58.04 62.29 -3.41
C GLY A 513 -56.77 61.69 -4.03
N ASP A 514 -56.93 60.62 -4.83
CA ASP A 514 -55.81 60.01 -5.56
C ASP A 514 -55.09 61.03 -6.47
N LYS A 515 -55.83 61.86 -7.21
CA LYS A 515 -55.24 62.88 -8.09
C LYS A 515 -54.47 63.96 -7.35
N SER A 516 -54.95 64.40 -6.18
CA SER A 516 -54.17 65.31 -5.32
C SER A 516 -52.91 64.65 -4.75
N GLN A 517 -52.87 63.32 -4.69
CA GLN A 517 -51.73 62.56 -4.15
C GLN A 517 -50.74 62.14 -5.25
N GLU A 518 -51.18 61.91 -6.49
CA GLU A 518 -50.33 61.77 -7.68
C GLU A 518 -49.60 63.09 -7.98
N ILE A 519 -50.31 64.23 -7.96
CA ILE A 519 -49.72 65.57 -8.17
C ILE A 519 -48.73 65.95 -7.05
N ALA A 520 -48.91 65.43 -5.82
CA ALA A 520 -47.94 65.59 -4.74
C ALA A 520 -46.79 64.56 -4.81
N GLY A 521 -47.00 63.42 -5.46
CA GLY A 521 -46.02 62.35 -5.64
C GLY A 521 -44.93 62.73 -6.64
N ASP A 522 -45.30 63.21 -7.83
CA ASP A 522 -44.35 63.56 -8.92
C ASP A 522 -43.33 64.67 -8.54
N LEU A 523 -43.54 65.37 -7.42
CA LEU A 523 -42.64 66.38 -6.85
C LEU A 523 -41.83 65.89 -5.64
N LEU A 524 -42.01 64.65 -5.21
CA LEU A 524 -41.28 63.99 -4.12
C LEU A 524 -40.64 62.65 -4.52
N THR A 525 -40.95 62.09 -5.69
CA THR A 525 -40.36 60.85 -6.22
C THR A 525 -38.91 61.00 -6.75
N THR A 526 -38.04 61.63 -5.96
CA THR A 526 -36.58 61.56 -6.15
C THR A 526 -35.93 60.73 -5.05
N ASN A 527 -35.70 59.46 -5.37
CA ASN A 527 -34.69 58.57 -4.76
C ASN A 527 -34.89 58.09 -3.30
N THR A 528 -36.02 58.32 -2.62
CA THR A 528 -36.25 57.72 -1.28
C THR A 528 -36.94 56.36 -1.32
N ASP A 529 -38.06 56.23 -2.04
CA ASP A 529 -38.96 55.09 -1.86
C ASP A 529 -38.48 53.81 -2.58
N SER A 530 -37.80 53.92 -3.73
CA SER A 530 -37.09 52.77 -4.31
C SER A 530 -36.03 52.29 -3.34
N VAL A 531 -35.16 53.18 -2.84
CA VAL A 531 -34.10 52.83 -1.89
C VAL A 531 -34.67 52.24 -0.59
N ALA A 532 -35.85 52.67 -0.13
CA ALA A 532 -36.49 52.11 1.05
C ALA A 532 -37.09 50.70 0.84
N ASP A 533 -37.54 50.34 -0.37
CA ASP A 533 -38.00 48.98 -0.70
C ASP A 533 -36.85 48.09 -1.19
N ASP A 534 -35.84 48.64 -1.87
CA ASP A 534 -34.58 47.98 -2.22
C ASP A 534 -33.79 47.62 -0.94
N LEU A 535 -33.68 48.52 0.05
CA LEU A 535 -33.11 48.20 1.37
C LEU A 535 -33.94 47.19 2.17
N LYS A 536 -35.26 47.10 1.96
CA LYS A 536 -36.08 46.02 2.55
C LYS A 536 -35.89 44.70 1.80
N LEU A 537 -35.66 44.74 0.49
CA LEU A 537 -35.32 43.58 -0.32
C LEU A 537 -33.92 43.07 0.02
N GLU A 538 -32.93 43.95 0.19
CA GLU A 538 -31.60 43.63 0.71
C GLU A 538 -31.65 43.15 2.16
N ALA A 539 -32.47 43.75 3.03
CA ALA A 539 -32.65 43.26 4.40
C ALA A 539 -33.35 41.88 4.44
N ASN A 540 -34.33 41.62 3.58
CA ASN A 540 -34.93 40.28 3.43
C ASN A 540 -33.97 39.30 2.76
N PHE A 541 -33.13 39.73 1.82
CA PHE A 541 -32.09 38.89 1.25
C PHE A 541 -31.02 38.59 2.29
N ALA A 542 -30.61 39.55 3.11
CA ALA A 542 -29.67 39.36 4.20
C ALA A 542 -30.28 38.50 5.32
N GLU A 543 -31.56 38.62 5.66
CA GLU A 543 -32.21 37.71 6.62
C GLU A 543 -32.39 36.30 6.02
N MET A 544 -32.72 36.18 4.73
CA MET A 544 -32.82 34.89 4.04
C MET A 544 -31.45 34.23 3.88
N GLN A 545 -30.41 34.99 3.57
CA GLN A 545 -29.02 34.58 3.50
C GLN A 545 -28.55 34.15 4.89
N ASN A 546 -28.73 34.97 5.94
CA ASN A 546 -28.44 34.55 7.31
C ASN A 546 -29.24 33.31 7.75
N ARG A 547 -30.49 33.13 7.30
CA ARG A 547 -31.27 31.90 7.56
C ARG A 547 -30.74 30.70 6.78
N LEU A 548 -30.24 30.88 5.56
CA LEU A 548 -29.60 29.83 4.76
C LEU A 548 -28.21 29.47 5.32
N ASP A 549 -27.42 30.45 5.74
CA ASP A 549 -26.10 30.28 6.34
C ASP A 549 -26.23 29.66 7.74
N VAL A 550 -27.21 30.07 8.57
CA VAL A 550 -27.52 29.43 9.86
C VAL A 550 -28.14 28.04 9.68
N ALA A 551 -28.89 27.79 8.60
CA ALA A 551 -29.36 26.44 8.27
C ALA A 551 -28.22 25.54 7.75
N GLY A 552 -27.30 26.10 6.97
CA GLY A 552 -26.08 25.46 6.48
C GLY A 552 -25.16 25.09 7.64
N LEU A 553 -24.78 26.06 8.49
CA LEU A 553 -24.01 25.84 9.71
C LEU A 553 -24.66 24.80 10.64
N ARG A 554 -26.00 24.71 10.70
CA ARG A 554 -26.70 23.65 11.46
C ARG A 554 -26.72 22.30 10.76
N LEU A 555 -26.71 22.25 9.43
CA LEU A 555 -26.55 21.02 8.66
C LEU A 555 -25.11 20.51 8.81
N ASP A 556 -24.12 21.36 8.61
CA ASP A 556 -22.70 21.04 8.74
C ASP A 556 -22.37 20.62 10.17
N GLN A 557 -22.82 21.36 11.20
CA GLN A 557 -22.69 20.90 12.60
C GLN A 557 -23.42 19.59 12.91
N HIS A 558 -24.46 19.20 12.16
CA HIS A 558 -25.06 17.88 12.29
C HIS A 558 -24.30 16.80 11.50
N PHE A 559 -23.77 17.11 10.32
CA PHE A 559 -22.95 16.17 9.55
C PHE A 559 -21.61 15.92 10.23
N ASP A 560 -20.89 16.96 10.64
CA ASP A 560 -19.63 16.87 11.39
C ASP A 560 -19.86 16.16 12.72
N SER A 561 -20.90 16.53 13.49
CA SER A 561 -21.19 15.85 14.77
C SER A 561 -21.53 14.36 14.62
N ASP A 562 -22.17 13.93 13.53
CA ASP A 562 -22.50 12.52 13.34
C ASP A 562 -21.35 11.76 12.61
N VAL A 563 -20.51 12.46 11.86
CA VAL A 563 -19.23 11.95 11.31
C VAL A 563 -18.21 11.73 12.42
N ASP A 564 -17.98 12.70 13.30
CA ASP A 564 -17.09 12.55 14.47
C ASP A 564 -17.60 11.46 15.41
N ARG A 565 -18.92 11.37 15.61
CA ARG A 565 -19.52 10.29 16.39
C ARG A 565 -19.33 8.92 15.75
N GLN A 566 -19.45 8.81 14.42
CA GLN A 566 -19.13 7.57 13.69
C GLN A 566 -17.62 7.28 13.69
N MET A 567 -16.76 8.29 13.61
CA MET A 567 -15.30 8.17 13.67
C MET A 567 -14.86 7.66 15.05
N LYS A 568 -15.43 8.24 16.12
CA LYS A 568 -15.18 7.83 17.50
C LYS A 568 -15.67 6.41 17.77
N LEU A 569 -16.89 6.04 17.33
CA LEU A 569 -17.39 4.66 17.40
C LEU A 569 -16.56 3.68 16.54
N PHE A 570 -15.96 4.14 15.43
CA PHE A 570 -15.03 3.33 14.63
C PHE A 570 -13.70 3.12 15.35
N LEU A 571 -13.14 4.14 15.98
CA LEU A 571 -11.92 4.05 16.78
C LEU A 571 -12.11 3.19 18.04
N GLU A 572 -13.19 3.38 18.79
CA GLU A 572 -13.56 2.53 19.94
C GLU A 572 -13.76 1.06 19.53
N ARG A 573 -14.28 0.81 18.32
CA ARG A 573 -14.44 -0.54 17.77
C ARG A 573 -13.12 -1.18 17.29
N ASN A 574 -12.18 -0.38 16.81
CA ASN A 574 -10.84 -0.88 16.47
C ASN A 574 -9.96 -1.08 17.71
N GLN A 575 -10.14 -0.28 18.76
CA GLN A 575 -9.47 -0.48 20.05
C GLN A 575 -9.97 -1.73 20.79
N THR A 576 -11.25 -2.10 20.63
CA THR A 576 -11.78 -3.36 21.19
C THR A 576 -11.28 -4.60 20.44
N GLU A 577 -11.01 -4.53 19.13
CA GLU A 577 -10.30 -5.60 18.40
C GLU A 577 -8.78 -5.71 18.76
N GLN A 578 -8.25 -4.88 19.69
CA GLN A 578 -6.88 -5.03 20.23
C GLN A 578 -6.82 -5.68 21.63
N CYS A 579 -7.94 -6.05 22.26
CA CYS A 579 -7.97 -6.48 23.67
C CYS A 579 -8.45 -7.93 23.90
N ASP A 580 -8.71 -8.72 22.85
CA ASP A 580 -8.93 -10.17 22.97
C ASP A 580 -7.58 -10.90 23.09
N ASP A 581 -7.08 -11.01 24.34
CA ASP A 581 -5.82 -11.68 24.70
C ASP A 581 -6.00 -13.22 24.65
N VAL A 582 -6.07 -13.76 23.42
CA VAL A 582 -6.30 -15.20 23.16
C VAL A 582 -5.11 -16.03 23.65
N GLU A 583 -5.40 -17.05 24.47
CA GLU A 583 -4.40 -17.84 25.19
C GLU A 583 -3.29 -18.42 24.30
N LEU A 584 -2.09 -17.80 24.38
CA LEU A 584 -0.88 -18.30 23.74
C LEU A 584 -0.47 -19.67 24.33
N THR A 585 -0.80 -20.73 23.58
CA THR A 585 -0.44 -22.13 23.87
C THR A 585 1.05 -22.29 24.15
N GLU A 586 1.42 -23.22 25.04
CA GLU A 586 2.81 -23.41 25.49
C GLU A 586 3.83 -23.58 24.36
N SER A 587 3.44 -24.22 23.24
CA SER A 587 4.31 -24.42 22.09
C SER A 587 4.82 -23.10 21.49
N GLN A 588 3.96 -22.07 21.43
CA GLN A 588 4.32 -20.74 20.94
C GLN A 588 5.17 -19.94 21.93
N ARG A 589 5.08 -20.23 23.23
CA ARG A 589 5.99 -19.66 24.25
C ARG A 589 7.40 -20.23 24.08
N ARG A 590 7.51 -21.56 23.94
CA ARG A 590 8.80 -22.25 23.77
C ARG A 590 9.54 -21.82 22.50
N HIS A 591 8.85 -21.54 21.39
CA HIS A 591 9.51 -20.94 20.22
C HIS A 591 10.06 -19.53 20.51
N ARG A 592 9.32 -18.65 21.19
CA ARG A 592 9.84 -17.31 21.57
C ARG A 592 10.96 -17.35 22.62
N GLU A 593 11.03 -18.41 23.42
CA GLU A 593 12.15 -18.66 24.33
C GLU A 593 13.39 -19.13 23.54
N ILE A 594 13.23 -20.08 22.61
CA ILE A 594 14.29 -20.52 21.70
C ILE A 594 14.81 -19.35 20.83
N ASP A 595 13.94 -18.49 20.30
CA ASP A 595 14.32 -17.30 19.54
C ASP A 595 15.11 -16.29 20.39
N ARG A 596 14.80 -16.18 21.69
CA ARG A 596 15.56 -15.33 22.63
C ARG A 596 16.91 -15.92 22.98
N ASP A 597 16.99 -17.23 23.20
CA ASP A 597 18.25 -17.91 23.49
C ASP A 597 19.17 -17.92 22.25
N LEU A 598 18.60 -18.06 21.04
CA LEU A 598 19.30 -17.85 19.76
C LEU A 598 19.81 -16.41 19.61
N ALA A 599 19.02 -15.40 20.01
CA ALA A 599 19.45 -14.00 20.02
C ALA A 599 20.53 -13.68 21.09
N LEU A 600 20.71 -14.55 22.09
CA LEU A 600 21.76 -14.45 23.11
C LEU A 600 23.02 -15.26 22.75
N LEU A 601 22.98 -16.11 21.71
CA LEU A 601 24.16 -16.75 21.14
C LEU A 601 24.96 -15.73 20.32
N ASN A 602 25.82 -14.98 21.02
CA ASN A 602 26.70 -13.98 20.43
C ASN A 602 27.73 -14.62 19.47
N PHE A 603 27.42 -14.64 18.18
CA PHE A 603 28.19 -15.32 17.13
C PHE A 603 29.68 -14.89 17.05
N ASP A 604 30.00 -13.65 17.45
CA ASP A 604 31.38 -13.14 17.56
C ASP A 604 32.27 -14.00 18.48
N ALA A 605 31.69 -14.75 19.42
CA ALA A 605 32.44 -15.63 20.33
C ALA A 605 32.88 -16.96 19.71
N LEU A 606 32.32 -17.37 18.56
CA LEU A 606 32.56 -18.70 17.97
C LEU A 606 33.62 -18.72 16.86
N PHE A 607 33.97 -17.56 16.28
CA PHE A 607 34.95 -17.47 15.19
C PHE A 607 36.03 -16.39 15.40
N PRO A 608 36.95 -16.53 16.39
CA PRO A 608 37.99 -15.54 16.66
C PRO A 608 38.99 -15.30 15.49
N GLN A 609 39.04 -16.22 14.52
CA GLN A 609 40.04 -16.25 13.44
C GLN A 609 39.71 -15.34 12.25
N LEU A 610 38.58 -14.63 12.26
CA LEU A 610 38.14 -13.76 11.15
C LEU A 610 38.47 -12.26 11.34
N ARG A 611 39.12 -11.85 12.44
CA ARG A 611 39.53 -10.44 12.68
C ARG A 611 41.02 -10.13 12.46
N SER A 612 41.88 -11.11 12.25
CA SER A 612 43.32 -10.88 12.04
C SER A 612 43.66 -10.57 10.57
N GLY A 613 43.15 -9.44 10.05
CA GLY A 613 43.25 -9.10 8.62
C GLY A 613 43.33 -7.63 8.23
N GLU A 614 43.13 -6.67 9.15
CA GLU A 614 43.11 -5.22 8.84
C GLU A 614 43.90 -4.36 9.85
N GLU A 615 45.16 -4.74 10.13
CA GLU A 615 46.17 -3.84 10.73
C GLU A 615 47.55 -4.04 10.08
N THR A 616 47.74 -3.55 8.85
CA THR A 616 49.06 -3.18 8.28
C THR A 616 48.93 -2.22 7.10
#